data_AF-A0A851IP36-F1
#
_entry.id   AF-A0A851IP36-F1
#
_cell.length_a   1.000
_cell.length_b   1.000
_cell.length_c   1.000
_cell.angle_alpha   90.00
_cell.angle_beta   90.00
_cell.angle_gamma   90.00
#
_symmetry.space_group_name_H-M   'P 1'
#
loop_
_entity.id
_entity.type
_entity.pdbx_description
1 polymer ?
#
loop_
_entity_poly.entity_id
_entity_poly.type
_entity_poly.pdbx_seq_one_letter_code
_entity_poly.pdbx_strand_id
1 'polypeptide(L)' 'MEWKRLLARLALVLIGLLLLLLLFFAFTGAPQEYMLAILFGMMVVPSVIYIFIWFAGLTKK' A
#
# COMPACT_ATOMS: atom_id res chain seq x y z
N MET A 1 -24.79 9.97 -3.04
CA MET A 1 -23.42 10.52 -3.14
C MET A 1 -22.53 10.02 -1.99
N GLU A 2 -23.02 9.99 -0.75
CA GLU A 2 -22.29 9.52 0.46
C GLU A 2 -21.82 8.05 0.39
N TRP A 3 -22.67 7.12 -0.06
CA TRP A 3 -22.35 5.68 -0.09
C TRP A 3 -21.16 5.30 -0.98
N LYS A 4 -21.05 5.92 -2.15
CA LYS A 4 -19.90 5.71 -3.06
C LYS A 4 -18.59 6.20 -2.42
N ARG A 5 -18.67 7.27 -1.63
CA ARG A 5 -17.54 7.85 -0.89
C ARG A 5 -17.11 7.01 0.31
N LEU A 6 -18.07 6.33 0.94
CA LEU A 6 -17.80 5.37 2.01
C LEU A 6 -17.15 4.10 1.45
N LEU A 7 -17.67 3.57 0.34
CA LEU A 7 -17.07 2.43 -0.37
C LEU A 7 -15.64 2.74 -0.82
N ALA A 8 -15.39 3.94 -1.36
CA ALA A 8 -14.06 4.33 -1.79
C ALA A 8 -13.06 4.36 -0.62
N ARG A 9 -13.46 4.84 0.56
CA ARG A 9 -12.63 4.81 1.78
C ARG A 9 -12.39 3.39 2.27
N LEU A 10 -13.42 2.54 2.28
CA LEU A 10 -13.31 1.13 2.64
C LEU A 10 -12.38 0.35 1.70
N ALA A 11 -12.52 0.55 0.39
CA ALA A 11 -11.64 -0.04 -0.60
C ALA A 11 -10.19 0.42 -0.40
N LEU A 12 -9.98 1.68 -0.02
CA LEU A 12 -8.64 2.20 0.28
C LEU A 12 -7.99 1.51 1.48
N VAL A 13 -8.76 1.36 2.57
CA VAL A 13 -8.30 0.67 3.77
C VAL A 13 -7.97 -0.79 3.44
N LEU A 14 -8.83 -1.45 2.65
CA LEU A 14 -8.63 -2.82 2.22
C LEU A 14 -7.35 -2.97 1.38
N ILE A 15 -7.13 -2.08 0.41
CA ILE A 15 -5.93 -2.06 -0.44
C ILE A 15 -4.66 -1.84 0.40
N GLY A 16 -4.70 -0.91 1.35
CA GLY A 16 -3.58 -0.69 2.27
C GLY A 16 -3.26 -1.92 3.12
N LEU A 17 -4.28 -2.64 3.58
CA LEU A 17 -4.13 -3.85 4.39
C LEU A 17 -3.59 -5.02 3.56
N LEU A 18 -4.05 -5.17 2.31
CA LEU A 18 -3.52 -6.11 1.32
C LEU A 18 -2.04 -5.85 1.02
N LEU A 19 -1.64 -4.59 0.85
CA LEU A 19 -0.24 -4.21 0.63
C LEU A 19 0.65 -4.54 1.82
N LEU A 20 0.15 -4.33 3.04
CA LEU A 20 0.83 -4.73 4.28
C LEU A 20 1.02 -6.24 4.36
N LEU A 21 -0.01 -7.02 4.06
CA LEU A 21 0.09 -8.48 4.00
C LEU A 21 1.08 -8.94 2.94
N LEU A 22 1.11 -8.27 1.79
CA LEU A 22 1.98 -8.63 0.68
C LEU A 22 3.45 -8.32 0.99
N LEU A 23 3.73 -7.19 1.67
CA LEU A 23 5.04 -6.92 2.25
C LEU A 23 5.41 -7.96 3.31
N PHE A 24 4.51 -8.26 4.24
CA PHE A 24 4.76 -9.25 5.29
C PHE A 24 5.10 -10.62 4.70
N PHE A 25 4.35 -11.07 3.69
CA PHE A 25 4.59 -12.32 2.98
C PHE A 25 5.92 -12.31 2.23
N ALA A 26 6.28 -11.19 1.57
CA ALA A 26 7.57 -11.05 0.89
C ALA A 26 8.75 -11.14 1.87
N PHE A 27 8.63 -10.54 3.07
CA PHE A 27 9.69 -10.58 4.07
C PHE A 27 9.76 -11.89 4.87
N THR A 28 8.66 -12.62 5.03
CA THR A 28 8.61 -13.86 5.84
C THR A 28 8.64 -15.15 5.04
N GLY A 29 8.25 -15.13 3.75
CA GLY A 29 8.05 -16.34 2.95
C GLY A 29 9.33 -16.95 2.36
N ALA A 30 10.41 -16.19 2.19
CA ALA A 30 11.62 -16.66 1.50
C ALA A 30 12.91 -16.01 2.06
N PRO A 31 13.56 -16.60 3.08
CA PRO A 31 14.80 -16.05 3.66
C PRO A 31 15.98 -16.02 2.67
N GLN A 32 15.94 -16.85 1.62
CA GLN A 32 16.95 -16.90 0.57
C GLN A 32 16.81 -15.78 -0.48
N GLU A 33 15.62 -15.18 -0.58
CA GLU A 33 15.26 -14.16 -1.57
C GLU A 33 15.04 -12.78 -0.94
N TYR A 34 15.60 -12.57 0.26
CA TYR A 34 15.51 -11.32 1.02
C TYR A 34 15.85 -10.08 0.18
N MET A 35 16.79 -10.19 -0.77
CA MET A 35 17.13 -9.11 -1.68
C MET A 35 15.97 -8.71 -2.62
N LEU A 36 15.18 -9.68 -3.09
CA LEU A 36 13.98 -9.40 -3.90
C LEU A 36 12.88 -8.77 -3.05
N ALA A 37 12.72 -9.20 -1.79
CA ALA A 37 11.77 -8.60 -0.87
C ALA A 37 12.10 -7.13 -0.57
N ILE A 38 13.39 -6.79 -0.40
CA ILE A 38 13.83 -5.40 -0.24
C ILE A 38 13.54 -4.58 -1.50
N LEU A 39 13.91 -5.07 -2.68
CA LEU A 39 13.67 -4.36 -3.94
C LEU A 39 12.17 -4.13 -4.18
N PHE A 40 11.34 -5.13 -3.85
CA PHE A 40 9.90 -5.02 -3.88
C PHE A 40 9.39 -3.96 -2.89
N GLY A 41 9.89 -3.99 -1.65
CA GLY A 41 9.59 -2.98 -0.63
C GLY A 41 9.98 -1.57 -1.08
N MET A 42 11.16 -1.39 -1.68
CA MET A 42 11.63 -0.11 -2.21
C MET A 42 10.76 0.43 -3.35
N MET A 43 10.09 -0.43 -4.12
CA MET A 43 9.20 -0.01 -5.21
C MET A 43 7.76 0.24 -4.71
N VAL A 44 7.28 -0.63 -3.82
CA VAL A 44 5.89 -0.58 -3.32
C VAL A 44 5.71 0.51 -2.28
N VAL A 45 6.59 0.64 -1.30
CA VAL A 45 6.50 1.65 -0.23
C VAL A 45 6.26 3.08 -0.76
N PRO A 46 7.06 3.61 -1.71
CA PRO A 46 6.82 4.96 -2.24
C PRO A 46 5.51 5.06 -3.04
N SER A 47 5.10 3.99 -3.72
CA SER A 47 3.83 3.94 -4.45
C SER A 47 2.64 4.02 -3.49
N VAL A 48 2.69 3.29 -2.37
CA VAL A 48 1.65 3.33 -1.33
C VAL A 48 1.62 4.70 -0.65
N ILE A 49 2.78 5.26 -0.31
CA ILE A 49 2.89 6.61 0.25
C ILE A 49 2.30 7.65 -0.71
N TYR A 50 2.59 7.55 -2.01
CA TYR A 50 2.05 8.47 -3.01
C TYR A 50 0.52 8.40 -3.10
N ILE A 51 -0.06 7.20 -3.18
CA ILE A 51 -1.51 7.00 -3.20
C ILE A 51 -2.13 7.56 -1.92
N PHE A 52 -1.49 7.34 -0.76
CA PHE A 52 -1.96 7.84 0.52
C PHE A 52 -1.91 9.37 0.60
N ILE A 53 -0.84 10.00 0.12
CA ILE A 53 -0.69 11.46 0.06
C ILE A 53 -1.72 12.08 -0.90
N TRP A 54 -1.97 11.44 -2.04
CA TRP A 54 -2.98 11.86 -3.01
C TRP A 54 -4.40 11.76 -2.44
N PHE A 55 -4.71 10.66 -1.73
CA PHE A 55 -6.02 10.48 -1.09
C PHE A 55 -6.24 11.36 0.13
N ALA A 56 -5.20 11.57 0.95
CA ALA A 56 -5.25 12.45 2.10
C ALA A 56 -5.33 13.94 1.70
N GLY A 57 -5.20 14.26 0.41
CA GLY A 57 -5.18 15.63 -0.08
C GLY A 57 -4.01 16.44 0.48
N LEU A 58 -2.97 15.77 0.97
CA LEU A 58 -1.75 16.37 1.51
C LEU A 58 -0.90 17.00 0.39
N THR A 59 -1.13 16.56 -0.86
CA THR A 59 -0.76 17.31 -2.07
C THR A 59 -1.79 18.43 -2.29
N LYS A 60 -1.62 19.55 -1.59
CA LYS A 60 -2.24 20.82 -2.01
C LYS A 60 -1.66 21.22 -3.38
N LYS A 61 -2.57 21.65 -4.28
CA LYS A 61 -2.36 22.19 -5.64
C LYS A 61 -0.96 22.69 -5.97
#